data_AF-A0A5C8FSM8-F1
#
_entry.id   AF-A0A5C8FSM8-F1
#
_cell.length_a   1.000
_cell.length_b   1.000
_cell.length_c   1.000
_cell.angle_alpha   90.00
_cell.angle_beta   90.00
_cell.angle_gamma   90.00
#
_symmetry.space_group_name_H-M   'P 1'
#
loop_
_entity.id
_entity.type
_entity.pdbx_description
1 polymer ?
#
loop_
_entity_poly.entity_id
_entity_poly.type
_entity_poly.pdbx_seq_one_letter_code
_entity_poly.pdbx_strand_id
1 'polypeptide(L)'
;MNIKIRLEELKRVGIFLKLKLILLYGIGDFKFYKKSINEIINVYDKIYYTLKEKELNEAIEKDSKRFELLSKNNIIETLKNNSISILRTYLKNKYKNKKERKIFTLEDLNKKSEKFILEYPVIFSTTYSIGKCLNKDFKFDYLIIDEASQVDLITGALALYNAKNAVIVGDRKQLPNVISTDSLSKIEELSKKYNIASNYDYVKQSFLTSIIESLNYVNKVFLKEHYRCHPKIINFCNKKFYNNELVILTEDKGEEDVMKVYITVKGSHARGHYNQRQIDIIDKEIMPELKQKLSVDEIGIVSPYNEQKIRLQDAINNENIQIDTVHKYQGREKDAIIITTVNNQISEFIDDPKMLNVAITRSKRFLRLVVSRDICEKDSNINDLVKYIKYNNFEVIESNVKSIFDLLYKENRLARLQYLKNKKRISLFDSENIAYNEIENILKNNYNNLGIITHIPLFRILENKNLLNKDELKYASHEWTHIDFVIYNKMDKKPSLAIEVDGYTFHKKSTAQSQRDELKNEILKKYNIPLIRLSTIGSDEKNIIKSKLDELYMQM
;
A
#
# COMPACT_ATOMS: atom_id res chain seq x y z
N MET A 1 -34.17 4.36 -14.37
CA MET A 1 -33.72 5.62 -13.74
C MET A 1 -34.50 6.86 -14.21
N ASN A 2 -34.61 7.15 -15.52
CA ASN A 2 -35.33 8.34 -16.04
C ASN A 2 -36.83 8.49 -15.67
N ILE A 3 -37.54 7.41 -15.30
CA ILE A 3 -38.96 7.48 -14.93
C ILE A 3 -39.13 7.88 -13.46
N LYS A 4 -38.27 7.40 -12.56
CA LYS A 4 -38.29 7.72 -11.13
C LYS A 4 -37.94 9.19 -10.88
N ILE A 5 -36.87 9.68 -11.50
CA ILE A 5 -36.47 11.10 -11.44
C ILE A 5 -37.62 12.00 -11.89
N ARG A 6 -38.30 11.65 -12.99
CA ARG A 6 -39.50 12.36 -13.44
C ARG A 6 -40.69 12.28 -12.48
N LEU A 7 -40.84 11.19 -11.71
CA LEU A 7 -41.90 11.09 -10.70
C LEU A 7 -41.59 11.93 -9.47
N GLU A 8 -40.32 12.03 -9.08
CA GLU A 8 -39.84 12.82 -7.93
C GLU A 8 -39.90 14.33 -8.19
N GLU A 9 -39.67 14.76 -9.44
CA GLU A 9 -39.68 16.18 -9.83
C GLU A 9 -41.09 16.76 -10.09
N LEU A 10 -42.12 15.91 -10.24
CA LEU A 10 -43.46 16.34 -10.67
C LEU A 10 -44.48 16.38 -9.54
N LYS A 11 -45.22 17.50 -9.41
CA LYS A 11 -46.37 17.63 -8.47
C LYS A 11 -47.59 16.76 -8.84
N ARG A 12 -47.72 16.33 -10.09
CA ARG A 12 -48.76 15.41 -10.59
C ARG A 12 -48.25 14.61 -11.79
N VAL A 13 -48.64 13.35 -11.90
CA VAL A 13 -48.26 12.47 -13.02
C VAL A 13 -49.06 12.85 -14.28
N GLY A 14 -48.38 13.31 -15.33
CA GLY A 14 -48.99 13.65 -16.63
C GLY A 14 -49.43 12.43 -17.44
N ILE A 15 -50.31 12.61 -18.43
CA ILE A 15 -50.95 11.54 -19.22
C ILE A 15 -49.93 10.63 -19.92
N PHE A 16 -48.88 11.19 -20.53
CA PHE A 16 -47.82 10.42 -21.18
C PHE A 16 -47.04 9.52 -20.21
N LEU A 17 -46.82 9.98 -18.97
CA LEU A 17 -46.13 9.20 -17.95
C LEU A 17 -47.03 8.07 -17.44
N LYS A 18 -48.35 8.31 -17.31
CA LYS A 18 -49.33 7.25 -16.99
C LYS A 18 -49.35 6.17 -18.07
N LEU A 19 -49.45 6.55 -19.34
CA LEU A 19 -49.44 5.60 -20.46
C LEU A 19 -48.16 4.76 -20.47
N LYS A 20 -47.01 5.38 -20.19
CA LYS A 20 -45.72 4.68 -20.09
C LYS A 20 -45.67 3.69 -18.92
N LEU A 21 -46.23 4.06 -17.77
CA LEU A 21 -46.33 3.20 -16.58
C LEU A 21 -47.33 2.04 -16.78
N ILE A 22 -48.41 2.27 -17.52
CA ILE A 22 -49.36 1.23 -17.92
C ILE A 22 -48.66 0.23 -18.85
N LEU A 23 -47.96 0.73 -19.88
CA LEU A 23 -47.40 -0.12 -20.93
C LEU A 23 -46.18 -0.92 -20.47
N LEU A 24 -45.31 -0.32 -19.64
CA LEU A 24 -44.08 -0.99 -19.19
C LEU A 24 -44.22 -1.74 -17.85
N TYR A 25 -45.12 -1.27 -16.97
CA TYR A 25 -45.22 -1.76 -15.58
C TYR A 25 -46.64 -2.22 -15.20
N GLY A 26 -47.61 -2.18 -16.12
CA GLY A 26 -48.96 -2.70 -15.91
C GLY A 26 -49.83 -1.89 -14.93
N ILE A 27 -49.44 -0.65 -14.59
CA ILE A 27 -50.16 0.18 -13.60
C ILE A 27 -51.37 0.88 -14.25
N GLY A 28 -52.43 0.11 -14.52
CA GLY A 28 -53.65 0.47 -15.26
C GLY A 28 -54.69 1.34 -14.54
N ASP A 29 -54.66 1.38 -13.21
CA ASP A 29 -55.73 2.03 -12.45
C ASP A 29 -55.59 3.57 -12.46
N PHE A 30 -56.49 4.26 -13.17
CA PHE A 30 -56.50 5.73 -13.20
C PHE A 30 -56.81 6.36 -11.83
N LYS A 31 -57.42 5.63 -10.88
CA LYS A 31 -57.63 6.08 -9.50
C LYS A 31 -56.34 6.07 -8.69
N PHE A 32 -55.43 5.14 -8.97
CA PHE A 32 -54.12 5.04 -8.32
C PHE A 32 -53.27 6.31 -8.51
N TYR A 33 -53.32 6.94 -9.70
CA TYR A 33 -52.60 8.19 -9.97
C TYR A 33 -53.18 9.44 -9.29
N LYS A 34 -54.23 9.30 -8.47
CA LYS A 34 -54.76 10.38 -7.60
C LYS A 34 -54.14 10.37 -6.20
N LYS A 35 -53.37 9.34 -5.86
CA LYS A 35 -52.64 9.21 -4.59
C LYS A 35 -51.44 10.15 -4.50
N SER A 36 -50.84 10.24 -3.31
CA SER A 36 -49.61 11.00 -3.10
C SER A 36 -48.48 10.47 -4.00
N ILE A 37 -47.58 11.35 -4.45
CA ILE A 37 -46.43 10.97 -5.29
C ILE A 37 -45.57 9.91 -4.60
N ASN A 38 -45.39 10.02 -3.28
CA ASN A 38 -44.62 9.05 -2.49
C ASN A 38 -45.24 7.65 -2.53
N GLU A 39 -46.58 7.53 -2.46
CA GLU A 39 -47.25 6.22 -2.64
C GLU A 39 -47.08 5.67 -4.05
N ILE A 40 -47.13 6.54 -5.06
CA ILE A 40 -46.92 6.14 -6.46
C ILE A 40 -45.48 5.65 -6.67
N ILE A 41 -44.49 6.35 -6.11
CA ILE A 41 -43.07 5.96 -6.17
C ILE A 41 -42.84 4.63 -5.45
N ASN A 42 -43.41 4.42 -4.26
CA ASN A 42 -43.24 3.16 -3.52
C ASN A 42 -43.77 1.94 -4.28
N VAL A 43 -44.95 2.08 -4.90
CA VAL A 43 -45.51 1.00 -5.73
C VAL A 43 -44.73 0.83 -7.02
N TYR A 44 -44.29 1.92 -7.66
CA TYR A 44 -43.41 1.86 -8.81
C TYR A 44 -42.10 1.14 -8.49
N ASP A 45 -41.43 1.48 -7.38
CA ASP A 45 -40.18 0.86 -6.95
C ASP A 45 -40.39 -0.64 -6.74
N LYS A 46 -41.46 -1.05 -6.05
CA LYS A 46 -41.78 -2.46 -5.83
C LYS A 46 -41.95 -3.23 -7.15
N ILE A 47 -42.75 -2.69 -8.07
CA ILE A 47 -43.00 -3.33 -9.38
C ILE A 47 -41.73 -3.33 -10.23
N TYR A 48 -40.98 -2.22 -10.24
CA TYR A 48 -39.71 -2.11 -10.95
C TYR A 48 -38.73 -3.18 -10.49
N TYR A 49 -38.52 -3.35 -9.18
CA TYR A 49 -37.59 -4.36 -8.68
C TYR A 49 -38.07 -5.77 -9.01
N THR A 50 -39.37 -6.07 -8.88
CA THR A 50 -39.91 -7.40 -9.23
C THR A 50 -39.73 -7.72 -10.72
N LEU A 51 -40.03 -6.76 -11.61
CA LEU A 51 -39.83 -6.96 -13.05
C LEU A 51 -38.35 -7.03 -13.40
N LYS A 52 -37.51 -6.23 -12.75
CA LYS A 52 -36.07 -6.25 -13.01
C LYS A 52 -35.42 -7.55 -12.57
N GLU A 53 -35.85 -8.09 -11.43
CA GLU A 53 -35.43 -9.41 -10.95
C GLU A 53 -35.83 -10.50 -11.95
N LYS A 54 -37.07 -10.47 -12.45
CA LYS A 54 -37.53 -11.42 -13.48
C LYS A 54 -36.71 -11.32 -14.78
N GLU A 55 -36.52 -10.10 -15.30
CA GLU A 55 -35.71 -9.85 -16.50
C GLU A 55 -34.27 -10.37 -16.34
N LEU A 56 -33.66 -10.11 -15.17
CA LEU A 56 -32.31 -10.58 -14.87
C LEU A 56 -32.26 -12.10 -14.76
N ASN A 57 -33.24 -12.74 -14.12
CA ASN A 57 -33.30 -14.20 -14.01
C ASN A 57 -33.48 -14.87 -15.38
N GLU A 58 -34.32 -14.32 -16.25
CA GLU A 58 -34.47 -14.81 -17.63
C GLU A 58 -33.17 -14.66 -18.44
N ALA A 59 -32.46 -13.55 -18.28
CA ALA A 59 -31.16 -13.34 -18.90
C ALA A 59 -30.12 -14.35 -18.38
N ILE A 60 -30.06 -14.57 -17.06
CA ILE A 60 -29.19 -15.56 -16.43
C ILE A 60 -29.49 -16.97 -16.96
N GLU A 61 -30.77 -17.37 -17.06
CA GLU A 61 -31.15 -18.68 -17.55
C GLU A 61 -30.71 -18.89 -19.02
N LYS A 62 -30.96 -17.89 -19.87
CA LYS A 62 -30.56 -17.91 -21.27
C LYS A 62 -29.04 -18.01 -21.43
N ASP A 63 -28.29 -17.19 -20.69
CA ASP A 63 -26.83 -17.17 -20.76
C ASP A 63 -26.22 -18.44 -20.16
N SER A 64 -26.82 -19.00 -19.11
CA SER A 64 -26.40 -20.29 -18.53
C SER A 64 -26.57 -21.44 -19.51
N LYS A 65 -27.71 -21.52 -20.22
CA LYS A 65 -27.92 -22.52 -21.29
C LYS A 65 -26.89 -22.38 -22.41
N ARG A 66 -26.59 -21.14 -22.83
CA ARG A 66 -25.55 -20.88 -23.83
C ARG A 66 -24.17 -21.29 -23.33
N PHE A 67 -23.85 -21.02 -22.06
CA PHE A 67 -22.60 -21.42 -21.44
C PHE A 67 -22.45 -22.94 -21.35
N GLU A 68 -23.49 -23.68 -20.96
CA GLU A 68 -23.49 -25.15 -20.96
C GLU A 68 -23.23 -25.73 -22.35
N LEU A 69 -23.86 -25.16 -23.39
CA LEU A 69 -23.62 -25.57 -24.78
C LEU A 69 -22.18 -25.34 -25.22
N LEU A 70 -21.58 -24.20 -24.84
CA LEU A 70 -20.21 -23.84 -25.21
C LEU A 70 -19.15 -24.62 -24.41
N SER A 71 -19.42 -24.87 -23.12
CA SER A 71 -18.50 -25.58 -22.22
C SER A 71 -18.39 -27.07 -22.54
N LYS A 72 -19.46 -27.71 -23.05
CA LYS A 72 -19.44 -29.13 -23.48
C LYS A 72 -18.32 -29.47 -24.47
N ASN A 73 -17.88 -28.51 -25.28
CA ASN A 73 -16.89 -28.77 -26.33
C ASN A 73 -15.44 -28.46 -25.93
N ASN A 74 -15.17 -27.98 -24.70
CA ASN A 74 -13.84 -27.63 -24.17
C ASN A 74 -12.87 -27.09 -25.26
N ILE A 75 -13.37 -26.20 -26.13
CA ILE A 75 -12.73 -25.85 -27.40
C ILE A 75 -11.39 -25.15 -27.12
N ILE A 76 -11.38 -24.29 -26.11
CA ILE A 76 -10.19 -23.56 -25.66
C ILE A 76 -9.11 -24.53 -25.18
N GLU A 77 -9.49 -25.51 -24.35
CA GLU A 77 -8.55 -26.50 -23.82
C GLU A 77 -8.00 -27.39 -24.94
N THR A 78 -8.86 -27.80 -25.86
CA THR A 78 -8.47 -28.52 -27.08
C THR A 78 -7.49 -27.71 -27.92
N LEU A 79 -7.75 -26.42 -28.13
CA LEU A 79 -6.88 -25.52 -28.88
C LEU A 79 -5.52 -25.33 -28.18
N LYS A 80 -5.49 -25.16 -26.86
CA LYS A 80 -4.26 -25.10 -26.06
C LYS A 80 -3.44 -26.38 -26.21
N ASN A 81 -4.08 -27.54 -26.03
CA ASN A 81 -3.42 -28.84 -26.11
C ASN A 81 -2.88 -29.11 -27.53
N ASN A 82 -3.66 -28.81 -28.56
CA ASN A 82 -3.22 -28.95 -29.95
C ASN A 82 -2.05 -28.01 -30.28
N SER A 83 -2.12 -26.74 -29.85
CA SER A 83 -1.06 -25.75 -30.04
C SER A 83 0.26 -26.19 -29.39
N ILE A 84 0.21 -26.63 -28.13
CA ILE A 84 1.39 -27.16 -27.41
C ILE A 84 1.93 -28.42 -28.09
N SER A 85 1.05 -29.31 -28.56
CA SER A 85 1.44 -30.54 -29.27
C SER A 85 2.18 -30.23 -30.59
N ILE A 86 1.68 -29.26 -31.36
CA ILE A 86 2.32 -28.78 -32.58
C ILE A 86 3.71 -28.21 -32.28
N LEU A 87 3.83 -27.35 -31.26
CA LEU A 87 5.10 -26.76 -30.84
C LEU A 87 6.10 -27.85 -30.42
N ARG A 88 5.69 -28.80 -29.57
CA ARG A 88 6.54 -29.90 -29.12
C ARG A 88 7.00 -30.77 -30.28
N THR A 89 6.12 -31.05 -31.24
CA THR A 89 6.45 -31.83 -32.45
C THR A 89 7.48 -31.11 -33.31
N TYR A 90 7.31 -29.80 -33.52
CA TYR A 90 8.28 -28.98 -34.25
C TYR A 90 9.65 -28.98 -33.55
N LEU A 91 9.68 -28.75 -32.24
CA LEU A 91 10.93 -28.76 -31.47
C LEU A 91 11.61 -30.13 -31.50
N LYS A 92 10.85 -31.22 -31.33
CA LYS A 92 11.37 -32.59 -31.44
C LYS A 92 12.02 -32.82 -32.80
N ASN A 93 11.38 -32.42 -33.89
CA ASN A 93 11.95 -32.57 -35.23
C ASN A 93 13.19 -31.70 -35.44
N LYS A 94 13.17 -30.43 -34.99
CA LYS A 94 14.29 -29.50 -35.11
C LYS A 94 15.55 -29.98 -34.37
N TYR A 95 15.38 -30.61 -33.20
CA TYR A 95 16.48 -31.01 -32.32
C TYR A 95 16.75 -32.52 -32.27
N LYS A 96 16.03 -33.35 -33.05
CA LYS A 96 16.08 -34.82 -33.00
C LYS A 96 17.50 -35.41 -33.03
N ASN A 97 18.38 -34.81 -33.83
CA ASN A 97 19.73 -35.31 -34.07
C ASN A 97 20.81 -34.54 -33.28
N LYS A 98 20.43 -33.62 -32.39
CA LYS A 98 21.36 -32.82 -31.58
C LYS A 98 21.41 -33.37 -30.16
N LYS A 99 22.56 -33.95 -29.78
CA LYS A 99 22.81 -34.41 -28.40
C LYS A 99 23.06 -33.25 -27.44
N GLU A 100 23.68 -32.18 -27.94
CA GLU A 100 24.03 -30.98 -27.17
C GLU A 100 23.71 -29.73 -27.97
N ARG A 101 23.47 -28.62 -27.25
CA ARG A 101 23.27 -27.30 -27.86
C ARG A 101 24.59 -26.70 -28.27
N LYS A 102 24.58 -25.92 -29.35
CA LYS A 102 25.76 -25.17 -29.76
C LYS A 102 25.98 -23.98 -28.83
N ILE A 103 27.16 -23.93 -28.20
CA ILE A 103 27.58 -22.81 -27.37
C ILE A 103 28.19 -21.72 -28.26
N PHE A 104 27.83 -20.46 -28.00
CA PHE A 104 28.33 -19.28 -28.71
C PHE A 104 29.04 -18.37 -27.71
N THR A 105 30.12 -17.75 -28.16
CA THR A 105 30.82 -16.70 -27.40
C THR A 105 30.14 -15.35 -27.60
N LEU A 106 30.42 -14.35 -26.74
CA LEU A 106 29.91 -12.99 -26.92
C LEU A 106 30.26 -12.37 -28.28
N GLU A 107 31.43 -12.72 -28.82
CA GLU A 107 31.86 -12.25 -30.14
C GLU A 107 31.02 -12.87 -31.28
N ASP A 108 30.59 -14.13 -31.11
CA ASP A 108 29.76 -14.81 -32.09
C ASP A 108 28.36 -14.20 -32.22
N LEU A 109 27.84 -13.52 -31.19
CA LEU A 109 26.55 -12.83 -31.27
C LEU A 109 26.56 -11.74 -32.34
N ASN A 110 27.71 -11.09 -32.56
CA ASN A 110 27.88 -10.08 -33.59
C ASN A 110 28.36 -10.68 -34.92
N LYS A 111 29.34 -11.60 -34.89
CA LYS A 111 29.92 -12.18 -36.11
C LYS A 111 29.04 -13.26 -36.76
N LYS A 112 28.16 -13.90 -36.00
CA LYS A 112 27.38 -15.08 -36.41
C LYS A 112 25.91 -14.99 -35.95
N SER A 113 25.33 -13.79 -35.93
CA SER A 113 23.96 -13.51 -35.45
C SER A 113 22.91 -14.49 -35.99
N GLU A 114 22.92 -14.76 -37.29
CA GLU A 114 21.96 -15.66 -37.93
C GLU A 114 22.06 -17.09 -37.39
N LYS A 115 23.28 -17.61 -37.25
CA LYS A 115 23.52 -18.95 -36.69
C LYS A 115 23.13 -19.00 -35.22
N PHE A 116 23.35 -17.92 -34.47
CA PHE A 116 22.94 -17.79 -33.08
C PHE A 116 21.41 -17.84 -32.96
N ILE A 117 20.68 -17.02 -33.72
CA ILE A 117 19.21 -16.97 -33.70
C ILE A 117 18.56 -18.28 -34.13
N LEU A 118 19.15 -19.00 -35.09
CA LEU A 118 18.65 -20.32 -35.48
C LEU A 118 18.68 -21.32 -34.32
N GLU A 119 19.66 -21.20 -33.41
CA GLU A 119 19.76 -22.02 -32.19
C GLU A 119 18.94 -21.44 -31.02
N TYR A 120 18.95 -20.12 -30.87
CA TYR A 120 18.31 -19.35 -29.79
C TYR A 120 17.34 -18.32 -30.39
N PRO A 121 16.12 -18.73 -30.78
CA PRO A 121 15.20 -17.88 -31.54
C PRO A 121 14.52 -16.77 -30.72
N VAL A 122 14.66 -16.81 -29.39
CA VAL A 122 14.06 -15.83 -28.47
C VAL A 122 15.17 -15.20 -27.66
N ILE A 123 15.26 -13.87 -27.72
CA ILE A 123 16.20 -13.05 -26.95
C ILE A 123 15.40 -12.15 -26.01
N PHE A 124 15.78 -12.12 -24.74
CA PHE A 124 15.31 -11.13 -23.78
C PHE A 124 16.34 -10.01 -23.66
N SER A 125 15.90 -8.76 -23.78
CA SER A 125 16.74 -7.57 -23.65
C SER A 125 15.90 -6.41 -23.12
N THR A 126 16.56 -5.40 -22.54
CA THR A 126 15.94 -4.09 -22.33
C THR A 126 15.78 -3.36 -23.66
N THR A 127 14.83 -2.43 -23.72
CA THR A 127 14.57 -1.56 -24.90
C THR A 127 15.81 -0.75 -25.30
N TYR A 128 16.64 -0.37 -24.33
CA TYR A 128 17.90 0.32 -24.58
C TYR A 128 18.98 -0.57 -25.20
N SER A 129 19.08 -1.84 -24.77
CA SER A 129 20.23 -2.70 -25.12
C SER A 129 20.01 -3.51 -26.40
N ILE A 130 18.77 -3.63 -26.88
CA ILE A 130 18.41 -4.53 -27.97
C ILE A 130 19.20 -4.26 -29.26
N GLY A 131 19.49 -3.00 -29.57
CA GLY A 131 20.28 -2.62 -30.74
C GLY A 131 21.76 -3.00 -30.68
N LYS A 132 22.24 -3.52 -29.53
CA LYS A 132 23.62 -3.98 -29.32
C LYS A 132 23.71 -5.49 -29.11
N CYS A 133 22.59 -6.21 -29.11
CA CYS A 133 22.56 -7.66 -28.83
C CYS A 133 23.18 -8.50 -29.94
N LEU A 134 23.02 -8.08 -31.20
CA LEU A 134 23.48 -8.80 -32.39
C LEU A 134 24.21 -7.84 -33.33
N ASN A 135 24.58 -8.34 -34.51
CA ASN A 135 25.04 -7.51 -35.61
C ASN A 135 24.08 -6.32 -35.86
N LYS A 136 24.63 -5.14 -36.13
CA LYS A 136 23.88 -3.88 -36.35
C LYS A 136 22.88 -3.96 -37.51
N ASP A 137 23.18 -4.77 -38.52
CA ASP A 137 22.34 -4.94 -39.71
C ASP A 137 21.27 -6.01 -39.51
N PHE A 138 21.32 -6.77 -38.41
CA PHE A 138 20.33 -7.80 -38.11
C PHE A 138 19.00 -7.16 -37.69
N LYS A 139 17.89 -7.62 -38.29
CA LYS A 139 16.54 -7.22 -37.92
C LYS A 139 15.75 -8.43 -37.44
N PHE A 140 15.17 -8.31 -36.25
CA PHE A 140 14.26 -9.31 -35.71
C PHE A 140 12.96 -9.36 -36.53
N ASP A 141 12.36 -10.54 -36.68
CA ASP A 141 11.07 -10.65 -37.35
C ASP A 141 9.95 -10.05 -36.49
N TYR A 142 10.02 -10.25 -35.17
CA TYR A 142 9.09 -9.72 -34.19
C TYR A 142 9.82 -9.14 -32.98
N LEU A 143 9.31 -8.00 -32.49
CA LEU A 143 9.63 -7.41 -31.21
C LEU A 143 8.39 -7.44 -30.32
N ILE A 144 8.50 -7.98 -29.11
CA ILE A 144 7.44 -7.91 -28.10
C ILE A 144 7.95 -6.99 -26.99
N ILE A 145 7.26 -5.87 -26.78
CA ILE A 145 7.56 -4.94 -25.69
C ILE A 145 6.49 -5.15 -24.63
N ASP A 146 6.87 -5.79 -23.54
CA ASP A 146 6.01 -5.93 -22.35
C ASP A 146 6.16 -4.71 -21.43
N GLU A 147 5.17 -4.45 -20.59
CA GLU A 147 5.12 -3.30 -19.68
C GLU A 147 5.40 -1.95 -20.37
N ALA A 148 4.94 -1.78 -21.61
CA ALA A 148 5.23 -0.63 -22.46
C ALA A 148 4.73 0.72 -21.91
N SER A 149 3.87 0.72 -20.89
CA SER A 149 3.50 1.92 -20.14
C SER A 149 4.65 2.48 -19.30
N GLN A 150 5.63 1.64 -18.92
CA GLN A 150 6.83 2.03 -18.19
C GLN A 150 8.04 2.34 -19.08
N VAL A 151 7.89 2.14 -20.40
CA VAL A 151 8.95 2.41 -21.37
C VAL A 151 8.87 3.88 -21.79
N ASP A 152 10.02 4.56 -21.76
CA ASP A 152 10.13 5.92 -22.28
C ASP A 152 10.10 5.92 -23.82
N LEU A 153 9.70 7.05 -24.40
CA LEU A 153 9.55 7.20 -25.85
C LEU A 153 10.82 6.90 -26.64
N ILE A 154 11.99 7.29 -26.12
CA ILE A 154 13.25 7.22 -26.86
C ILE A 154 13.69 5.77 -26.95
N THR A 155 13.75 5.06 -25.82
CA THR A 155 14.17 3.65 -25.83
C THR A 155 13.15 2.76 -26.54
N GLY A 156 11.85 3.06 -26.42
CA GLY A 156 10.81 2.38 -27.18
C GLY A 156 10.95 2.56 -28.69
N ALA A 157 11.18 3.80 -29.17
CA ALA A 157 11.42 4.09 -30.58
C ALA A 157 12.69 3.42 -31.11
N LEU A 158 13.78 3.42 -30.33
CA LEU A 158 15.01 2.71 -30.66
C LEU A 158 14.77 1.20 -30.77
N ALA A 159 13.95 0.62 -29.89
CA ALA A 159 13.62 -0.80 -29.96
C ALA A 159 12.89 -1.13 -31.26
N LEU A 160 11.90 -0.33 -31.68
CA LEU A 160 11.16 -0.52 -32.93
C LEU A 160 12.07 -0.58 -34.16
N TYR A 161 13.13 0.23 -34.21
CA TYR A 161 14.08 0.21 -35.32
C TYR A 161 14.71 -1.17 -35.56
N ASN A 162 14.79 -2.04 -34.54
CA ASN A 162 15.48 -3.33 -34.62
C ASN A 162 14.61 -4.48 -35.13
N ALA A 163 13.33 -4.26 -35.44
CA ALA A 163 12.41 -5.33 -35.84
C ALA A 163 11.51 -4.96 -37.03
N LYS A 164 11.03 -5.98 -37.74
CA LYS A 164 10.08 -5.84 -38.85
C LYS A 164 8.65 -5.65 -38.36
N ASN A 165 8.27 -6.38 -37.31
CA ASN A 165 6.95 -6.33 -36.69
C ASN A 165 7.08 -6.07 -35.18
N ALA A 166 6.07 -5.44 -34.57
CA ALA A 166 6.05 -5.17 -33.14
C ALA A 166 4.70 -5.52 -32.51
N VAL A 167 4.75 -6.08 -31.30
CA VAL A 167 3.62 -6.27 -30.39
C VAL A 167 3.92 -5.50 -29.12
N ILE A 168 3.06 -4.54 -28.79
CA ILE A 168 3.28 -3.62 -27.66
C ILE A 168 2.20 -3.92 -26.63
N VAL A 169 2.64 -4.36 -25.46
CA VAL A 169 1.78 -4.82 -24.36
C VAL A 169 2.02 -3.93 -23.15
N GLY A 170 0.96 -3.48 -22.51
CA GLY A 170 1.04 -2.69 -21.29
C GLY A 170 -0.32 -2.13 -20.89
N ASP A 171 -0.35 -1.41 -19.77
CA ASP A 171 -1.59 -0.90 -19.20
C ASP A 171 -1.48 0.60 -18.89
N ARG A 172 -2.26 1.41 -19.61
CA ARG A 172 -2.36 2.87 -19.42
C ARG A 172 -2.89 3.28 -18.04
N LYS A 173 -3.52 2.36 -17.30
CA LYS A 173 -4.04 2.56 -15.93
C LYS A 173 -3.03 2.13 -14.86
N GLN A 174 -1.84 1.67 -15.23
CA GLN A 174 -0.72 1.39 -14.34
C GLN A 174 0.39 2.43 -14.50
N LEU A 175 1.48 2.26 -13.74
CA LEU A 175 2.53 3.28 -13.60
C LEU A 175 3.16 3.65 -14.95
N PRO A 176 3.41 4.97 -15.17
CA PRO A 176 4.20 5.44 -16.30
C PRO A 176 5.71 5.26 -16.01
N ASN A 177 6.54 5.56 -17.00
CA ASN A 177 7.97 5.75 -16.79
C ASN A 177 8.25 6.89 -15.80
N VAL A 178 9.25 6.72 -14.94
CA VAL A 178 9.67 7.75 -13.97
C VAL A 178 10.72 8.66 -14.60
N ILE A 179 10.49 9.97 -14.51
CA ILE A 179 11.40 11.00 -15.05
C ILE A 179 12.01 11.77 -13.88
N SER A 180 13.33 11.95 -13.90
CA SER A 180 14.03 12.74 -12.88
C SER A 180 13.65 14.21 -12.95
N THR A 181 13.37 14.80 -11.79
CA THR A 181 13.02 16.22 -11.64
C THR A 181 14.06 17.15 -12.25
N ASP A 182 15.34 16.80 -12.15
CA ASP A 182 16.46 17.60 -12.65
C ASP A 182 16.49 17.72 -14.18
N SER A 183 15.80 16.82 -14.88
CA SER A 183 15.73 16.79 -16.34
C SER A 183 14.49 17.49 -16.90
N LEU A 184 13.47 17.74 -16.08
CA LEU A 184 12.18 18.27 -16.54
C LEU A 184 12.33 19.61 -17.26
N SER A 185 13.04 20.56 -16.66
CA SER A 185 13.23 21.90 -17.25
C SER A 185 13.90 21.84 -18.63
N LYS A 186 14.93 21.01 -18.77
CA LYS A 186 15.64 20.81 -20.05
C LYS A 186 14.75 20.14 -21.10
N ILE A 187 13.97 19.13 -20.69
CA ILE A 187 13.06 18.41 -21.60
C ILE A 187 11.96 19.38 -22.08
N GLU A 188 11.40 20.19 -21.20
CA GLU A 188 10.38 21.18 -21.56
C GLU A 188 10.94 22.27 -22.50
N GLU A 189 12.16 22.74 -22.26
CA GLU A 189 12.85 23.69 -23.14
C GLU A 189 13.06 23.11 -24.54
N LEU A 190 13.57 21.87 -24.63
CA LEU A 190 13.75 21.17 -25.90
C LEU A 190 12.42 20.93 -26.61
N SER A 191 11.40 20.49 -25.88
CA SER A 191 10.06 20.25 -26.44
C SER A 191 9.48 21.51 -27.07
N LYS A 192 9.67 22.68 -26.44
CA LYS A 192 9.25 23.98 -26.99
C LYS A 192 10.12 24.39 -28.17
N LYS A 193 11.44 24.26 -28.07
CA LYS A 193 12.39 24.64 -29.13
C LYS A 193 12.14 23.91 -30.44
N TYR A 194 11.80 22.62 -30.38
CA TYR A 194 11.59 21.77 -31.55
C TYR A 194 10.12 21.56 -31.92
N ASN A 195 9.19 22.28 -31.27
CA ASN A 195 7.74 22.15 -31.47
C ASN A 195 7.26 20.69 -31.46
N ILE A 196 7.69 19.92 -30.46
CA ILE A 196 7.31 18.50 -30.34
C ILE A 196 5.81 18.40 -30.10
N ALA A 197 5.13 17.59 -30.91
CA ALA A 197 3.69 17.38 -30.80
C ALA A 197 3.32 16.64 -29.51
N SER A 198 2.11 16.88 -28.99
CA SER A 198 1.68 16.40 -27.66
C SER A 198 1.63 14.88 -27.51
N ASN A 199 1.44 14.15 -28.61
CA ASN A 199 1.49 12.69 -28.67
C ASN A 199 2.93 12.14 -28.54
N TYR A 200 3.95 12.99 -28.63
CA TYR A 200 5.37 12.67 -28.42
C TYR A 200 5.98 13.44 -27.23
N ASP A 201 5.13 14.03 -26.36
CA ASP A 201 5.58 14.73 -25.15
C ASP A 201 6.26 13.75 -24.20
N TYR A 202 7.58 13.88 -24.04
CA TYR A 202 8.40 12.97 -23.25
C TYR A 202 8.04 12.96 -21.75
N VAL A 203 7.46 14.05 -21.25
CA VAL A 203 7.10 14.16 -19.83
C VAL A 203 5.75 13.51 -19.56
N LYS A 204 4.79 13.69 -20.47
CA LYS A 204 3.39 13.30 -20.25
C LYS A 204 3.04 11.93 -20.81
N GLN A 205 3.76 11.48 -21.83
CA GLN A 205 3.44 10.25 -22.56
C GLN A 205 4.41 9.12 -22.19
N SER A 206 3.83 7.94 -21.97
CA SER A 206 4.59 6.69 -22.08
C SER A 206 4.72 6.28 -23.55
N PHE A 207 5.64 5.37 -23.85
CA PHE A 207 5.73 4.79 -25.19
C PHE A 207 4.40 4.15 -25.64
N LEU A 208 3.72 3.41 -24.75
CA LEU A 208 2.41 2.83 -25.03
C LEU A 208 1.36 3.89 -25.41
N THR A 209 1.20 4.94 -24.59
CA THR A 209 0.18 5.98 -24.83
C THR A 209 0.49 6.73 -26.13
N SER A 210 1.76 7.05 -26.37
CA SER A 210 2.20 7.71 -27.60
C SER A 210 1.87 6.90 -28.85
N ILE A 211 2.12 5.59 -28.85
CA ILE A 211 1.78 4.72 -29.98
C ILE A 211 0.27 4.66 -30.19
N ILE A 212 -0.53 4.55 -29.12
CA ILE A 212 -2.00 4.50 -29.21
C ILE A 212 -2.57 5.78 -29.82
N GLU A 213 -2.02 6.94 -29.48
CA GLU A 213 -2.45 8.25 -29.96
C GLU A 213 -1.93 8.54 -31.38
N SER A 214 -0.69 8.15 -31.68
CA SER A 214 -0.04 8.43 -32.98
C SER A 214 -0.47 7.47 -34.08
N LEU A 215 -0.69 6.19 -33.75
CA LEU A 215 -1.00 5.12 -34.70
C LEU A 215 -2.45 4.65 -34.52
N ASN A 216 -3.40 5.52 -34.82
CA ASN A 216 -4.82 5.26 -34.65
C ASN A 216 -5.37 4.11 -35.51
N TYR A 217 -4.69 3.76 -36.61
CA TYR A 217 -5.04 2.68 -37.54
C TYR A 217 -4.63 1.28 -37.04
N VAL A 218 -3.86 1.18 -35.96
CA VAL A 218 -3.39 -0.11 -35.43
C VAL A 218 -4.47 -0.76 -34.57
N ASN A 219 -4.64 -2.07 -34.74
CA ASN A 219 -5.56 -2.88 -33.95
C ASN A 219 -5.18 -2.85 -32.46
N LYS A 220 -6.15 -2.49 -31.61
CA LYS A 220 -6.01 -2.42 -30.16
C LYS A 220 -6.85 -3.53 -29.54
N VAL A 221 -6.21 -4.45 -28.82
CA VAL A 221 -6.90 -5.55 -28.15
C VAL A 221 -6.84 -5.31 -26.65
N PHE A 222 -7.99 -5.16 -26.01
CA PHE A 222 -8.10 -5.09 -24.56
C PHE A 222 -8.33 -6.49 -23.99
N LEU A 223 -7.38 -6.97 -23.19
CA LEU A 223 -7.50 -8.25 -22.49
C LEU A 223 -8.43 -8.07 -21.28
N LYS A 224 -9.61 -8.67 -21.35
CA LYS A 224 -10.67 -8.46 -20.34
C LYS A 224 -10.56 -9.40 -19.15
N GLU A 225 -10.01 -10.58 -19.35
CA GLU A 225 -10.07 -11.67 -18.37
C GLU A 225 -9.04 -11.46 -17.25
N HIS A 226 -9.52 -11.45 -16.00
CA HIS A 226 -8.68 -11.31 -14.81
C HIS A 226 -8.69 -12.58 -13.96
N TYR A 227 -7.49 -13.11 -13.70
CA TYR A 227 -7.27 -14.41 -13.06
C TYR A 227 -6.54 -14.33 -11.71
N ARG A 228 -6.20 -13.13 -11.22
CA ARG A 228 -5.25 -12.97 -10.11
C ARG A 228 -5.91 -12.72 -8.76
N CYS A 229 -6.65 -11.63 -8.66
CA CYS A 229 -7.14 -11.11 -7.39
C CYS A 229 -8.52 -11.68 -7.09
N HIS A 230 -8.80 -11.85 -5.80
CA HIS A 230 -10.11 -12.17 -5.28
C HIS A 230 -11.17 -11.19 -5.84
N PRO A 231 -12.38 -11.65 -6.22
CA PRO A 231 -13.39 -10.81 -6.87
C PRO A 231 -13.68 -9.49 -6.14
N LYS A 232 -13.85 -9.55 -4.81
CA LYS A 232 -14.08 -8.38 -3.95
C LYS A 232 -12.96 -7.31 -4.05
N ILE A 233 -11.70 -7.71 -4.29
CA ILE A 233 -10.54 -6.81 -4.41
C ILE A 233 -10.52 -6.15 -5.78
N ILE A 234 -10.46 -6.95 -6.86
CA ILE A 234 -10.33 -6.41 -8.22
C ILE A 234 -11.56 -5.60 -8.65
N ASN A 235 -12.74 -5.91 -8.10
CA ASN A 235 -13.98 -5.19 -8.42
C ASN A 235 -13.90 -3.69 -8.09
N PHE A 236 -13.11 -3.28 -7.08
CA PHE A 236 -12.83 -1.85 -6.86
C PHE A 236 -12.13 -1.25 -8.08
N CYS A 237 -10.99 -1.83 -8.48
CA CYS A 237 -10.23 -1.35 -9.65
C CYS A 237 -11.05 -1.43 -10.93
N ASN A 238 -11.85 -2.48 -11.11
CA ASN A 238 -12.69 -2.66 -12.29
C ASN A 238 -13.70 -1.51 -12.42
N LYS A 239 -14.38 -1.16 -11.33
CA LYS A 239 -15.32 -0.02 -11.27
C LYS A 239 -14.60 1.32 -11.45
N LYS A 240 -13.47 1.51 -10.76
CA LYS A 240 -12.80 2.81 -10.64
C LYS A 240 -11.94 3.15 -11.86
N PHE A 241 -11.24 2.18 -12.44
CA PHE A 241 -10.19 2.41 -13.44
C PHE A 241 -10.48 1.79 -14.81
N TYR A 242 -11.26 0.70 -14.86
CA TYR A 242 -11.51 -0.09 -16.08
C TYR A 242 -12.98 -0.08 -16.54
N ASN A 243 -13.82 0.80 -16.01
CA ASN A 243 -15.22 0.97 -16.43
C ASN A 243 -16.06 -0.32 -16.46
N ASN A 244 -15.77 -1.27 -15.56
CA ASN A 244 -16.38 -2.61 -15.51
C ASN A 244 -16.15 -3.47 -16.76
N GLU A 245 -15.12 -3.20 -17.55
CA GLU A 245 -14.79 -4.00 -18.73
C GLU A 245 -14.04 -5.30 -18.41
N LEU A 246 -13.47 -5.43 -17.20
CA LEU A 246 -12.80 -6.67 -16.79
C LEU A 246 -13.81 -7.76 -16.45
N VAL A 247 -13.56 -8.97 -16.96
CA VAL A 247 -14.27 -10.20 -16.64
C VAL A 247 -13.46 -10.91 -15.56
N ILE A 248 -14.02 -10.97 -14.35
CA ILE A 248 -13.37 -11.59 -13.19
C ILE A 248 -13.61 -13.10 -13.28
N LEU A 249 -12.53 -13.87 -13.41
CA LEU A 249 -12.57 -15.34 -13.50
C LEU A 249 -12.04 -16.05 -12.26
N THR A 250 -11.72 -15.28 -11.22
CA THR A 250 -11.48 -15.81 -9.87
C THR A 250 -12.81 -16.03 -9.15
N GLU A 251 -12.81 -16.98 -8.22
CA GLU A 251 -14.00 -17.34 -7.44
C GLU A 251 -13.94 -16.71 -6.05
N ASP A 252 -15.11 -16.35 -5.52
CA ASP A 252 -15.31 -16.02 -4.11
C ASP A 252 -15.88 -17.28 -3.45
N LYS A 253 -15.11 -17.89 -2.54
CA LYS A 253 -15.48 -19.13 -1.85
C LYS A 253 -16.15 -18.86 -0.51
N GLY A 254 -16.63 -17.63 -0.29
CA GLY A 254 -17.20 -17.20 0.96
C GLY A 254 -16.14 -16.76 1.97
N GLU A 255 -14.93 -16.40 1.52
CA GLU A 255 -13.93 -15.83 2.40
C GLU A 255 -14.48 -14.56 3.07
N GLU A 256 -14.52 -14.61 4.39
CA GLU A 256 -14.70 -13.44 5.24
C GLU A 256 -13.40 -12.64 5.28
N ASP A 257 -13.48 -11.34 5.59
CA ASP A 257 -12.29 -10.56 5.88
C ASP A 257 -11.29 -10.40 4.70
N VAL A 258 -11.82 -10.37 3.48
CA VAL A 258 -11.02 -10.18 2.25
C VAL A 258 -10.36 -8.79 2.22
N MET A 259 -11.06 -7.76 2.68
CA MET A 259 -10.54 -6.40 2.73
C MET A 259 -10.76 -5.81 4.12
N LYS A 260 -9.76 -5.11 4.65
CA LYS A 260 -9.90 -4.29 5.86
C LYS A 260 -9.25 -2.94 5.67
N VAL A 261 -9.78 -1.95 6.36
CA VAL A 261 -9.12 -0.66 6.56
C VAL A 261 -8.88 -0.39 8.03
N TYR A 262 -7.66 0.00 8.37
CA TYR A 262 -7.23 0.45 9.69
C TYR A 262 -7.03 1.95 9.62
N ILE A 263 -7.85 2.67 10.37
CA ILE A 263 -7.81 4.13 10.44
C ILE A 263 -7.04 4.51 11.71
N THR A 264 -6.00 5.33 11.58
CA THR A 264 -5.28 5.84 12.75
C THR A 264 -6.22 6.63 13.66
N VAL A 265 -5.88 6.73 14.94
CA VAL A 265 -6.45 7.76 15.80
C VAL A 265 -6.20 9.15 15.22
N LYS A 266 -7.00 10.14 15.64
CA LYS A 266 -6.84 11.52 15.19
C LYS A 266 -5.51 12.08 15.69
N GLY A 267 -4.67 12.55 14.77
CA GLY A 267 -3.38 13.14 15.10
C GLY A 267 -2.46 13.27 13.89
N SER A 268 -1.56 14.24 13.96
CA SER A 268 -0.50 14.44 12.97
C SER A 268 0.68 13.51 13.27
N HIS A 269 0.58 12.23 12.89
CA HIS A 269 1.57 11.19 13.18
C HIS A 269 2.73 11.10 12.16
N ALA A 270 2.50 11.51 10.92
CA ALA A 270 3.52 11.52 9.88
C ALA A 270 4.61 12.55 10.17
N ARG A 271 5.84 12.22 9.79
CA ARG A 271 7.05 13.02 9.94
C ARG A 271 7.90 12.85 8.68
N GLY A 272 7.97 13.87 7.84
CA GLY A 272 8.62 13.71 6.53
C GLY A 272 7.95 12.63 5.69
N HIS A 273 8.70 11.58 5.34
CA HIS A 273 8.23 10.48 4.48
C HIS A 273 8.04 9.16 5.24
N TYR A 274 7.79 9.24 6.55
CA TYR A 274 7.40 8.08 7.35
C TYR A 274 6.32 8.43 8.40
N ASN A 275 5.63 7.41 8.90
CA ASN A 275 4.59 7.51 9.91
C ASN A 275 4.68 6.33 10.87
N GLN A 276 5.21 6.60 12.07
CA GLN A 276 5.43 5.60 13.10
C GLN A 276 4.12 4.94 13.54
N ARG A 277 3.02 5.70 13.63
CA ARG A 277 1.74 5.14 14.06
C ARG A 277 1.24 4.08 13.09
N GLN A 278 1.39 4.30 11.79
CA GLN A 278 1.02 3.28 10.81
C GLN A 278 1.95 2.05 10.86
N ILE A 279 3.24 2.22 11.18
CA ILE A 279 4.18 1.11 11.40
C ILE A 279 3.71 0.24 12.58
N ASP A 280 3.39 0.88 13.70
CA ASP A 280 2.95 0.21 14.91
C ASP A 280 1.62 -0.55 14.69
N ILE A 281 0.69 0.01 13.91
CA ILE A 281 -0.55 -0.67 13.51
C ILE A 281 -0.26 -1.92 12.69
N ILE A 282 0.64 -1.81 11.71
CA ILE A 282 1.02 -2.94 10.87
C ILE A 282 1.61 -4.06 11.72
N ASP A 283 2.58 -3.73 12.56
CA ASP A 283 3.30 -4.72 13.38
C ASP A 283 2.42 -5.34 14.49
N LYS A 284 1.62 -4.54 15.20
CA LYS A 284 0.89 -4.98 16.39
C LYS A 284 -0.53 -5.47 16.11
N GLU A 285 -1.20 -4.95 15.10
CA GLU A 285 -2.60 -5.31 14.79
C GLU A 285 -2.69 -6.22 13.55
N ILE A 286 -2.02 -5.86 12.45
CA ILE A 286 -2.23 -6.53 11.15
C ILE A 286 -1.38 -7.79 11.00
N MET A 287 -0.09 -7.72 11.34
CA MET A 287 0.83 -8.84 11.17
C MET A 287 0.42 -10.08 11.99
N PRO A 288 0.00 -9.97 13.28
CA PRO A 288 -0.43 -11.13 14.05
C PRO A 288 -1.69 -11.77 13.49
N GLU A 289 -2.62 -10.98 12.93
CA GLU A 289 -3.82 -11.47 12.28
C GLU A 289 -3.48 -12.26 11.00
N LEU A 290 -2.66 -11.69 10.11
CA LEU A 290 -2.33 -12.33 8.84
C LEU A 290 -1.45 -13.59 9.02
N LYS A 291 -0.53 -13.59 9.99
CA LYS A 291 0.32 -14.75 10.31
C LYS A 291 -0.47 -15.97 10.80
N GLN A 292 -1.70 -15.79 11.28
CA GLN A 292 -2.57 -16.92 11.62
C GLN A 292 -3.19 -17.59 10.38
N LYS A 293 -3.24 -16.87 9.25
CA LYS A 293 -3.91 -17.30 8.01
C LYS A 293 -2.94 -17.69 6.90
N LEU A 294 -1.75 -17.09 6.89
CA LEU A 294 -0.77 -17.19 5.82
C LEU A 294 0.64 -17.37 6.38
N SER A 295 1.50 -17.94 5.53
CA SER A 295 2.94 -17.90 5.74
C SER A 295 3.47 -16.48 5.59
N VAL A 296 4.66 -16.23 6.15
CA VAL A 296 5.25 -14.90 6.20
C VAL A 296 5.66 -14.40 4.81
N ASP A 297 6.13 -15.31 3.95
CA ASP A 297 6.51 -15.01 2.57
C ASP A 297 5.30 -14.78 1.65
N GLU A 298 4.10 -15.15 2.08
CA GLU A 298 2.84 -14.83 1.40
C GLU A 298 2.32 -13.41 1.68
N ILE A 299 2.99 -12.65 2.57
CA ILE A 299 2.61 -11.30 2.98
C ILE A 299 3.57 -10.28 2.36
N GLY A 300 3.01 -9.23 1.78
CA GLY A 300 3.76 -8.09 1.25
C GLY A 300 3.30 -6.77 1.83
N ILE A 301 4.21 -5.81 1.96
CA ILE A 301 3.91 -4.46 2.44
C ILE A 301 4.34 -3.45 1.37
N VAL A 302 3.40 -2.58 0.99
CA VAL A 302 3.57 -1.57 -0.05
C VAL A 302 3.47 -0.19 0.57
N SER A 303 4.49 0.64 0.34
CA SER A 303 4.52 2.04 0.78
C SER A 303 4.78 3.00 -0.37
N PRO A 304 4.24 4.24 -0.36
CA PRO A 304 4.63 5.26 -1.30
C PRO A 304 6.08 5.74 -1.13
N TYR A 305 6.68 5.58 0.06
CA TYR A 305 7.97 6.18 0.38
C TYR A 305 9.05 5.17 0.84
N ASN A 306 10.29 5.38 0.40
CA ASN A 306 11.43 4.55 0.80
C ASN A 306 11.75 4.67 2.31
N GLU A 307 11.54 5.84 2.93
CA GLU A 307 11.82 6.01 4.36
C GLU A 307 10.89 5.15 5.23
N GLN A 308 9.60 5.12 4.92
CA GLN A 308 8.65 4.22 5.58
C GLN A 308 9.02 2.74 5.38
N LYS A 309 9.42 2.35 4.17
CA LYS A 309 9.92 0.99 3.89
C LYS A 309 11.04 0.60 4.85
N ILE A 310 12.08 1.44 4.96
CA ILE A 310 13.26 1.15 5.80
C ILE A 310 12.83 0.96 7.26
N ARG A 311 11.96 1.84 7.77
CA ARG A 311 11.50 1.74 9.16
C ARG A 311 10.58 0.56 9.42
N LEU A 312 9.76 0.17 8.45
CA LEU A 312 8.96 -1.06 8.54
C LEU A 312 9.86 -2.30 8.57
N GLN A 313 10.94 -2.31 7.77
CA GLN A 313 11.91 -3.41 7.78
C GLN A 313 12.59 -3.53 9.15
N ASP A 314 13.01 -2.40 9.72
CA ASP A 314 13.60 -2.34 11.07
C ASP A 314 12.62 -2.81 12.15
N ALA A 315 11.35 -2.38 12.07
CA ALA A 315 10.33 -2.67 13.10
C ALA A 315 9.88 -4.13 13.10
N ILE A 316 9.59 -4.69 11.92
CA ILE A 316 9.08 -6.07 11.80
C ILE A 316 10.23 -7.09 11.90
N ASN A 317 11.45 -6.67 11.54
CA ASN A 317 12.68 -7.45 11.63
C ASN A 317 12.55 -8.88 11.08
N ASN A 318 12.00 -9.01 9.87
CA ASN A 318 11.82 -10.28 9.18
C ASN A 318 12.16 -10.16 7.70
N GLU A 319 13.24 -10.80 7.27
CA GLU A 319 13.74 -10.73 5.90
C GLU A 319 12.85 -11.44 4.87
N ASN A 320 11.98 -12.35 5.31
CA ASN A 320 11.08 -13.08 4.41
C ASN A 320 9.86 -12.24 3.99
N ILE A 321 9.56 -11.15 4.71
CA ILE A 321 8.47 -10.23 4.34
C ILE A 321 8.99 -9.26 3.31
N GLN A 322 8.31 -9.23 2.17
CA GLN A 322 8.67 -8.31 1.11
C GLN A 322 8.05 -6.93 1.37
N ILE A 323 8.90 -5.96 1.74
CA ILE A 323 8.51 -4.57 1.93
C ILE A 323 9.11 -3.73 0.81
N ASP A 324 8.30 -3.08 -0.01
CA ASP A 324 8.82 -2.22 -1.06
C ASP A 324 7.92 -1.04 -1.43
N THR A 325 8.46 -0.14 -2.26
CA THR A 325 7.64 0.93 -2.84
C THR A 325 6.74 0.42 -3.94
N VAL A 326 5.62 1.11 -4.20
CA VAL A 326 4.67 0.74 -5.28
C VAL A 326 5.38 0.47 -6.61
N HIS A 327 6.32 1.34 -6.98
CA HIS A 327 7.12 1.24 -8.20
C HIS A 327 7.96 -0.05 -8.27
N LYS A 328 8.58 -0.46 -7.16
CA LYS A 328 9.41 -1.67 -7.10
C LYS A 328 8.59 -2.95 -6.94
N TYR A 329 7.33 -2.83 -6.54
CA TYR A 329 6.40 -3.95 -6.38
C TYR A 329 5.69 -4.35 -7.69
N GLN A 330 5.84 -3.55 -8.76
CA GLN A 330 5.21 -3.86 -10.04
C GLN A 330 5.72 -5.20 -10.62
N GLY A 331 4.81 -5.98 -11.21
CA GLY A 331 5.09 -7.33 -11.69
C GLY A 331 5.15 -8.41 -10.59
N ARG A 332 5.12 -8.03 -9.30
CA ARG A 332 5.09 -8.97 -8.17
C ARG A 332 3.67 -9.13 -7.63
N GLU A 333 3.43 -10.17 -6.85
CA GLU A 333 2.14 -10.47 -6.26
C GLU A 333 2.32 -11.26 -4.96
N LYS A 334 1.37 -11.10 -4.04
CA LYS A 334 1.33 -11.82 -2.76
C LYS A 334 -0.11 -12.16 -2.40
N ASP A 335 -0.27 -13.17 -1.55
CA ASP A 335 -1.57 -13.59 -1.06
C ASP A 335 -2.20 -12.50 -0.19
N ALA A 336 -1.41 -11.86 0.67
CA ALA A 336 -1.82 -10.64 1.37
C ALA A 336 -0.93 -9.45 1.01
N ILE A 337 -1.56 -8.28 0.80
CA ILE A 337 -0.86 -7.00 0.67
C ILE A 337 -1.39 -6.01 1.70
N ILE A 338 -0.45 -5.39 2.41
CA ILE A 338 -0.69 -4.28 3.32
C ILE A 338 -0.25 -2.99 2.63
N ILE A 339 -1.15 -2.03 2.45
CA ILE A 339 -0.88 -0.71 1.86
C ILE A 339 -0.86 0.32 2.99
N THR A 340 0.23 1.08 3.13
CA THR A 340 0.35 2.21 4.07
C THR A 340 0.35 3.53 3.31
N THR A 341 -0.48 4.50 3.70
CA THR A 341 -0.53 5.82 3.03
C THR A 341 0.55 6.79 3.51
N VAL A 342 1.08 6.56 4.71
CA VAL A 342 2.09 7.39 5.40
C VAL A 342 1.60 8.79 5.76
N ASN A 343 1.14 9.60 4.80
CA ASN A 343 0.81 11.00 5.05
C ASN A 343 -0.39 11.16 5.99
N ASN A 344 -0.42 12.27 6.74
CA ASN A 344 -1.58 12.64 7.55
C ASN A 344 -2.74 13.09 6.66
N GLN A 345 -2.43 13.77 5.54
CA GLN A 345 -3.40 14.34 4.62
C GLN A 345 -3.16 13.84 3.19
N ILE A 346 -4.18 13.97 2.35
CA ILE A 346 -4.08 13.61 0.94
C ILE A 346 -3.07 14.53 0.22
N SER A 347 -2.28 13.94 -0.68
CA SER A 347 -1.41 14.66 -1.61
C SER A 347 -1.51 14.03 -3.00
N GLU A 348 -1.20 14.79 -4.05
CA GLU A 348 -1.27 14.32 -5.45
C GLU A 348 -0.45 13.05 -5.67
N PHE A 349 0.71 12.93 -5.01
CA PHE A 349 1.57 11.75 -5.13
C PHE A 349 0.94 10.49 -4.55
N ILE A 350 0.36 10.55 -3.34
CA ILE A 350 -0.22 9.35 -2.72
C ILE A 350 -1.59 9.01 -3.31
N ASP A 351 -2.32 10.01 -3.80
CA ASP A 351 -3.63 9.82 -4.42
C ASP A 351 -3.56 9.52 -5.92
N ASP A 352 -2.36 9.25 -6.44
CA ASP A 352 -2.20 8.89 -7.84
C ASP A 352 -2.99 7.61 -8.17
N PRO A 353 -3.93 7.67 -9.13
CA PRO A 353 -4.81 6.55 -9.43
C PRO A 353 -4.05 5.33 -9.95
N LYS A 354 -2.91 5.52 -10.64
CA LYS A 354 -2.11 4.43 -11.20
C LYS A 354 -1.33 3.72 -10.10
N MET A 355 -0.76 4.45 -9.15
CA MET A 355 -0.13 3.92 -7.95
C MET A 355 -1.11 3.10 -7.12
N LEU A 356 -2.32 3.64 -6.88
CA LEU A 356 -3.35 2.93 -6.14
C LEU A 356 -3.79 1.64 -6.87
N ASN A 357 -4.01 1.71 -8.18
CA ASN A 357 -4.36 0.55 -9.00
C ASN A 357 -3.27 -0.54 -8.95
N VAL A 358 -2.00 -0.15 -9.11
CA VAL A 358 -0.89 -1.10 -9.01
C VAL A 358 -0.84 -1.73 -7.61
N ALA A 359 -0.88 -0.93 -6.55
CA ALA A 359 -0.79 -1.41 -5.17
C ALA A 359 -1.90 -2.42 -4.82
N ILE A 360 -3.16 -2.13 -5.18
CA ILE A 360 -4.30 -3.02 -4.92
C ILE A 360 -4.16 -4.33 -5.72
N THR A 361 -3.80 -4.24 -7.00
CA THR A 361 -3.72 -5.41 -7.90
C THR A 361 -2.53 -6.35 -7.58
N ARG A 362 -1.68 -6.01 -6.61
CA ARG A 362 -0.64 -6.93 -6.09
C ARG A 362 -1.23 -7.98 -5.15
N SER A 363 -2.41 -7.75 -4.59
CA SER A 363 -3.07 -8.67 -3.64
C SER A 363 -3.85 -9.76 -4.37
N LYS A 364 -3.63 -11.01 -3.99
CA LYS A 364 -4.45 -12.14 -4.47
C LYS A 364 -5.66 -12.39 -3.60
N ARG A 365 -5.51 -12.46 -2.27
CA ARG A 365 -6.55 -12.95 -1.34
C ARG A 365 -6.96 -11.93 -0.29
N PHE A 366 -6.00 -11.24 0.33
CA PHE A 366 -6.28 -10.31 1.42
C PHE A 366 -5.67 -8.93 1.17
N LEU A 367 -6.47 -7.88 1.31
CA LEU A 367 -6.02 -6.50 1.27
C LEU A 367 -6.19 -5.85 2.63
N ARG A 368 -5.14 -5.21 3.12
CA ARG A 368 -5.16 -4.40 4.34
C ARG A 368 -4.72 -2.98 3.99
N LEU A 369 -5.55 -2.00 4.28
CA LEU A 369 -5.25 -0.59 4.03
C LEU A 369 -5.04 0.12 5.37
N VAL A 370 -3.92 0.81 5.54
CA VAL A 370 -3.64 1.64 6.71
C VAL A 370 -3.63 3.09 6.29
N VAL A 371 -4.57 3.87 6.82
CA VAL A 371 -4.83 5.26 6.43
C VAL A 371 -4.88 6.16 7.66
N SER A 372 -4.43 7.40 7.50
CA SER A 372 -4.62 8.44 8.51
C SER A 372 -6.07 8.92 8.52
N ARG A 373 -6.61 9.25 9.70
CA ARG A 373 -8.01 9.71 9.86
C ARG A 373 -8.37 10.85 8.92
N ASP A 374 -7.51 11.87 8.82
CA ASP A 374 -7.80 13.08 8.04
C ASP A 374 -7.87 12.82 6.51
N ILE A 375 -7.29 11.71 6.01
CA ILE A 375 -7.43 11.30 4.60
C ILE A 375 -8.87 10.89 4.29
N CYS A 376 -9.57 10.30 5.25
CA CYS A 376 -10.94 9.82 5.07
C CYS A 376 -11.96 10.98 4.97
N GLU A 377 -11.56 12.21 5.30
CA GLU A 377 -12.43 13.39 5.31
C GLU A 377 -12.47 14.13 3.97
N LYS A 378 -11.57 13.79 3.02
CA LYS A 378 -11.49 14.45 1.71
C LYS A 378 -11.83 13.48 0.58
N ASP A 379 -12.50 13.97 -0.46
CA ASP A 379 -12.71 13.19 -1.68
C ASP A 379 -11.37 12.95 -2.38
N SER A 380 -11.07 11.67 -2.60
CA SER A 380 -9.78 11.19 -3.10
C SER A 380 -9.93 9.74 -3.56
N ASN A 381 -9.01 9.25 -4.39
CA ASN A 381 -9.00 7.85 -4.83
C ASN A 381 -8.82 6.88 -3.65
N ILE A 382 -8.01 7.26 -2.66
CA ILE A 382 -7.85 6.49 -1.42
C ILE A 382 -9.16 6.47 -0.62
N ASN A 383 -9.83 7.61 -0.44
CA ASN A 383 -11.10 7.65 0.28
C ASN A 383 -12.19 6.87 -0.46
N ASP A 384 -12.18 6.83 -1.79
CA ASP A 384 -13.09 5.98 -2.56
C ASP A 384 -12.87 4.49 -2.27
N LEU A 385 -11.63 4.05 -2.05
CA LEU A 385 -11.34 2.70 -1.58
C LEU A 385 -11.89 2.47 -0.17
N VAL A 386 -11.73 3.43 0.75
CA VAL A 386 -12.31 3.35 2.11
C VAL A 386 -13.83 3.26 2.05
N LYS A 387 -14.49 4.12 1.25
CA LYS A 387 -15.95 4.10 1.01
C LYS A 387 -16.39 2.78 0.39
N TYR A 388 -15.63 2.24 -0.56
CA TYR A 388 -15.90 0.93 -1.15
C TYR A 388 -15.84 -0.19 -0.10
N ILE A 389 -14.80 -0.19 0.75
CA ILE A 389 -14.66 -1.18 1.83
C ILE A 389 -15.86 -1.09 2.77
N LYS A 390 -16.23 0.12 3.19
CA LYS A 390 -17.38 0.38 4.07
C LYS A 390 -18.72 -0.02 3.44
N TYR A 391 -18.94 0.32 2.17
CA TYR A 391 -20.21 0.06 1.47
C TYR A 391 -20.50 -1.43 1.28
N ASN A 392 -19.45 -2.24 1.06
CA ASN A 392 -19.59 -3.68 0.90
C ASN A 392 -19.57 -4.44 2.24
N ASN A 393 -19.76 -3.75 3.37
CA ASN A 393 -19.77 -4.31 4.72
C ASN A 393 -18.50 -5.10 5.09
N PHE A 394 -17.35 -4.68 4.55
CA PHE A 394 -16.07 -5.16 5.02
C PHE A 394 -15.63 -4.43 6.30
N GLU A 395 -14.55 -4.90 6.93
CA GLU A 395 -14.16 -4.39 8.24
C GLU A 395 -13.49 -3.02 8.16
N VAL A 396 -14.03 -2.06 8.92
CA VAL A 396 -13.45 -0.74 9.14
C VAL A 396 -13.06 -0.67 10.61
N ILE A 397 -11.76 -0.66 10.88
CA ILE A 397 -11.20 -0.73 12.22
C ILE A 397 -10.65 0.65 12.57
N GLU A 398 -11.17 1.25 13.65
CA GLU A 398 -10.47 2.34 14.31
C GLU A 398 -9.37 1.73 15.18
N SER A 399 -8.12 2.03 14.85
CA SER A 399 -6.99 1.41 15.53
C SER A 399 -6.96 1.75 17.02
N ASN A 400 -6.61 0.75 17.84
CA ASN A 400 -6.45 0.91 19.29
C ASN A 400 -5.04 1.37 19.67
N VAL A 401 -4.10 1.39 18.73
CA VAL A 401 -2.73 1.89 18.96
C VAL A 401 -2.77 3.36 19.34
N LYS A 402 -2.52 3.62 20.62
CA LYS A 402 -2.52 4.96 21.24
C LYS A 402 -1.16 5.23 21.88
N SER A 403 -0.81 6.51 21.95
CA SER A 403 0.32 6.99 22.74
C SER A 403 -0.15 8.01 23.76
N ILE A 404 0.45 7.98 24.95
CA ILE A 404 0.26 9.07 25.92
C ILE A 404 0.72 10.42 25.33
N PHE A 405 1.66 10.39 24.39
CA PHE A 405 2.20 11.56 23.72
C PHE A 405 1.32 12.08 22.58
N ASP A 406 0.21 11.41 22.24
CA ASP A 406 -0.76 11.93 21.26
C ASP A 406 -1.33 13.29 21.72
N LEU A 407 -1.32 13.58 23.03
CA LEU A 407 -1.67 14.89 23.60
C LEU A 407 -0.71 16.02 23.15
N LEU A 408 0.51 15.70 22.75
CA LEU A 408 1.50 16.71 22.33
C LEU A 408 1.16 17.33 20.96
N TYR A 409 0.33 16.66 20.15
CA TYR A 409 -0.06 17.17 18.84
C TYR A 409 -0.89 18.46 18.93
N LYS A 410 -0.76 19.30 17.89
CA LYS A 410 -1.36 20.64 17.84
C LYS A 410 -2.88 20.59 17.98
N GLU A 411 -3.48 19.59 17.35
CA GLU A 411 -4.91 19.33 17.32
C GLU A 411 -5.46 18.99 18.71
N ASN A 412 -4.63 18.43 19.59
CA ASN A 412 -5.00 17.98 20.94
C ASN A 412 -4.66 19.00 22.03
N ARG A 413 -4.37 20.27 21.68
CA ARG A 413 -3.96 21.31 22.64
C ARG A 413 -4.94 21.49 23.81
N LEU A 414 -6.25 21.53 23.53
CA LEU A 414 -7.26 21.70 24.57
C LEU A 414 -7.30 20.51 25.54
N ALA A 415 -7.29 19.29 25.00
CA ALA A 415 -7.24 18.06 25.78
C ALA A 415 -5.96 18.01 26.64
N ARG A 416 -4.81 18.41 26.09
CA ARG A 416 -3.54 18.50 26.83
C ARG A 416 -3.62 19.47 28.01
N LEU A 417 -4.14 20.69 27.78
CA LEU A 417 -4.29 21.69 28.83
C LEU A 417 -5.22 21.20 29.94
N GLN A 418 -6.33 20.55 29.58
CA GLN A 418 -7.28 19.99 30.54
C GLN A 418 -6.65 18.85 31.34
N TYR A 419 -5.93 17.94 30.68
CA TYR A 419 -5.22 16.83 31.31
C TYR A 419 -4.16 17.31 32.31
N LEU A 420 -3.39 18.34 31.97
CA LEU A 420 -2.31 18.87 32.80
C LEU A 420 -2.77 19.81 33.92
N LYS A 421 -4.02 20.31 33.89
CA LYS A 421 -4.51 21.34 34.84
C LYS A 421 -4.42 20.92 36.30
N ASN A 422 -4.73 19.65 36.60
CA ASN A 422 -4.78 19.12 37.97
C ASN A 422 -3.64 18.13 38.25
N LYS A 423 -2.57 18.15 37.45
CA LYS A 423 -1.45 17.21 37.54
C LYS A 423 -0.17 17.90 37.96
N LYS A 424 0.71 17.15 38.64
CA LYS A 424 2.01 17.67 39.08
C LYS A 424 2.86 18.01 37.85
N ARG A 425 3.45 19.21 37.83
CA ARG A 425 4.42 19.64 36.82
C ARG A 425 5.82 19.49 37.39
N ILE A 426 6.58 18.57 36.80
CA ILE A 426 7.96 18.24 37.20
C ILE A 426 8.99 18.78 36.21
N SER A 427 8.54 19.23 35.04
CA SER A 427 9.38 19.78 33.97
C SER A 427 8.73 20.97 33.27
N LEU A 428 9.55 21.75 32.55
CA LEU A 428 9.08 22.71 31.55
C LEU A 428 8.52 22.00 30.30
N PHE A 429 8.94 20.76 30.06
CA PHE A 429 8.49 19.98 28.90
C PHE A 429 7.20 19.22 29.21
N ASP A 430 6.14 19.50 28.43
CA ASP A 430 4.86 18.80 28.54
C ASP A 430 5.01 17.27 28.34
N SER A 431 5.98 16.81 27.54
CA SER A 431 6.27 15.39 27.32
C SER A 431 6.66 14.67 28.61
N GLU A 432 7.60 15.22 29.36
CA GLU A 432 8.05 14.66 30.63
C GLU A 432 6.96 14.75 31.69
N ASN A 433 6.17 15.83 31.72
CA ASN A 433 5.02 15.94 32.61
C ASN A 433 4.00 14.83 32.33
N ILE A 434 3.69 14.56 31.07
CA ILE A 434 2.77 13.48 30.68
C ILE A 434 3.33 12.13 31.10
N ALA A 435 4.61 11.85 30.81
CA ALA A 435 5.28 10.60 31.15
C ALA A 435 5.33 10.36 32.67
N TYR A 436 5.72 11.38 33.46
CA TYR A 436 5.73 11.30 34.92
C TYR A 436 4.39 10.86 35.48
N ASN A 437 3.31 11.49 35.02
CA ASN A 437 1.98 11.20 35.53
C ASN A 437 1.51 9.79 35.15
N GLU A 438 1.92 9.27 34.00
CA GLU A 438 1.61 7.88 33.62
C GLU A 438 2.43 6.89 34.46
N ILE A 439 3.74 7.13 34.65
CA ILE A 439 4.59 6.27 35.49
C ILE A 439 4.07 6.28 36.94
N GLU A 440 3.74 7.45 37.49
CA GLU A 440 3.20 7.55 38.85
C GLU A 440 1.88 6.78 39.01
N ASN A 441 1.01 6.81 38.00
CA ASN A 441 -0.22 6.01 37.97
C ASN A 441 0.06 4.50 37.95
N ILE A 442 1.05 4.04 37.16
CA ILE A 442 1.45 2.62 37.12
C ILE A 442 1.97 2.17 38.49
N LEU A 443 2.87 2.95 39.10
CA LEU A 443 3.46 2.61 40.39
C LEU A 443 2.42 2.57 41.52
N LYS A 444 1.49 3.53 41.55
CA LYS A 444 0.41 3.59 42.57
C LYS A 444 -0.54 2.39 42.52
N ASN A 445 -0.79 1.84 41.33
CA ASN A 445 -1.75 0.75 41.18
C ASN A 445 -1.13 -0.62 41.50
N ASN A 446 0.13 -0.85 41.09
CA ASN A 446 0.70 -2.20 41.08
C ASN A 446 2.04 -2.35 41.84
N TYR A 447 2.73 -1.27 42.20
CA TYR A 447 4.09 -1.33 42.76
C TYR A 447 4.30 -0.35 43.92
N ASN A 448 3.58 -0.57 45.02
CA ASN A 448 3.60 0.32 46.19
C ASN A 448 4.97 0.48 46.86
N ASN A 449 5.85 -0.51 46.71
CA ASN A 449 7.23 -0.51 47.22
C ASN A 449 8.20 0.33 46.36
N LEU A 450 7.79 0.78 45.17
CA LEU A 450 8.63 1.56 44.25
C LEU A 450 8.30 3.05 44.31
N GLY A 451 9.33 3.87 44.15
CA GLY A 451 9.25 5.33 44.02
C GLY A 451 9.81 5.80 42.69
N ILE A 452 9.50 7.04 42.31
CA ILE A 452 10.01 7.71 41.12
C ILE A 452 10.75 8.98 41.53
N ILE A 453 11.91 9.22 40.94
CA ILE A 453 12.64 10.49 41.00
C ILE A 453 12.87 11.00 39.59
N THR A 454 12.88 12.32 39.43
CA THR A 454 12.97 13.00 38.14
C THR A 454 14.27 13.78 38.03
N HIS A 455 14.82 13.91 36.82
CA HIS A 455 16.00 14.76 36.53
C HIS A 455 17.19 14.50 37.47
N ILE A 456 17.59 13.23 37.61
CA ILE A 456 18.73 12.87 38.45
C ILE A 456 20.02 12.88 37.63
N PRO A 457 21.10 13.55 38.09
CA PRO A 457 22.39 13.46 37.41
C PRO A 457 22.85 12.01 37.32
N LEU A 458 23.31 11.57 36.14
CA LEU A 458 23.75 10.19 35.89
C LEU A 458 24.79 9.77 36.93
N PHE A 459 25.72 10.65 37.29
CA PHE A 459 26.75 10.37 38.29
C PHE A 459 26.20 9.95 39.67
N ARG A 460 25.01 10.39 40.07
CA ARG A 460 24.45 10.13 41.41
C ARG A 460 23.89 8.73 41.59
N ILE A 461 23.60 8.03 40.50
CA ILE A 461 23.03 6.68 40.54
C ILE A 461 24.10 5.58 40.43
N LEU A 462 25.38 5.93 40.31
CA LEU A 462 26.48 4.99 40.11
C LEU A 462 27.19 4.71 41.45
N GLU A 463 27.06 3.49 41.98
CA GLU A 463 27.62 3.12 43.29
C GLU A 463 29.17 2.99 43.30
N ASN A 464 29.80 2.58 42.18
CA ASN A 464 31.24 2.33 42.10
C ASN A 464 31.90 2.93 40.85
N LYS A 465 32.78 3.92 41.02
CA LYS A 465 33.38 4.71 39.91
C LYS A 465 34.47 3.98 39.13
N ASN A 466 34.99 2.85 39.63
CA ASN A 466 36.11 2.14 39.02
C ASN A 466 35.71 1.32 37.77
N LEU A 467 34.41 1.20 37.50
CA LEU A 467 33.87 0.49 36.33
C LEU A 467 33.88 1.35 35.05
N LEU A 468 34.11 2.65 35.16
CA LEU A 468 34.09 3.60 34.05
C LEU A 468 35.49 3.86 33.51
N ASN A 469 35.60 3.94 32.18
CA ASN A 469 36.80 4.49 31.56
C ASN A 469 36.84 6.02 31.70
N LYS A 470 37.96 6.65 31.31
CA LYS A 470 38.15 8.10 31.46
C LYS A 470 37.08 8.94 30.74
N ASP A 471 36.64 8.50 29.57
CA ASP A 471 35.68 9.24 28.75
C ASP A 471 34.25 9.10 29.29
N GLU A 472 33.87 7.90 29.72
CA GLU A 472 32.61 7.61 30.39
C GLU A 472 32.48 8.34 31.72
N LEU A 473 33.57 8.38 32.51
CA LEU A 473 33.59 9.12 33.77
C LEU A 473 33.39 10.62 33.51
N LYS A 474 34.10 11.17 32.52
CA LYS A 474 33.96 12.58 32.13
C LYS A 474 32.55 12.91 31.66
N TYR A 475 31.91 12.02 30.91
CA TYR A 475 30.53 12.19 30.46
C TYR A 475 29.52 12.08 31.62
N ALA A 476 29.66 11.06 32.46
CA ALA A 476 28.75 10.82 33.59
C ALA A 476 28.83 11.94 34.63
N SER A 477 30.02 12.48 34.88
CA SER A 477 30.26 13.59 35.81
C SER A 477 29.85 14.96 35.27
N HIS A 478 29.43 15.07 34.01
CA HIS A 478 29.04 16.36 33.46
C HIS A 478 27.69 16.82 34.02
N GLU A 479 27.61 18.09 34.45
CA GLU A 479 26.42 18.68 35.06
C GLU A 479 25.16 18.61 34.21
N TRP A 480 25.26 18.46 32.89
CA TRP A 480 24.10 18.37 32.00
C TRP A 480 23.64 16.94 31.71
N THR A 481 24.39 15.92 32.16
CA THR A 481 24.07 14.51 31.93
C THR A 481 23.10 14.02 33.00
N HIS A 482 21.81 14.14 32.72
CA HIS A 482 20.73 13.68 33.59
C HIS A 482 20.01 12.47 33.01
N ILE A 483 19.30 11.77 33.89
CA ILE A 483 18.26 10.82 33.53
C ILE A 483 16.91 11.42 33.89
N ASP A 484 15.99 11.40 32.94
CA ASP A 484 14.66 12.02 33.09
C ASP A 484 13.89 11.40 34.24
N PHE A 485 13.86 10.07 34.32
CA PHE A 485 13.19 9.33 35.39
C PHE A 485 14.01 8.14 35.86
N VAL A 486 14.08 7.96 37.18
CA VAL A 486 14.59 6.73 37.80
C VAL A 486 13.55 6.19 38.75
N ILE A 487 13.13 4.95 38.50
CA ILE A 487 12.33 4.17 39.43
C ILE A 487 13.29 3.46 40.38
N TYR A 488 13.01 3.55 41.68
CA TYR A 488 13.87 3.01 42.73
C TYR A 488 13.03 2.31 43.81
N ASN A 489 13.65 1.40 44.56
CA ASN A 489 13.00 0.73 45.68
C ASN A 489 12.98 1.64 46.92
N LYS A 490 11.80 1.83 47.53
CA LYS A 490 11.62 2.75 48.67
C LYS A 490 12.39 2.33 49.92
N MET A 491 12.71 1.05 50.09
CA MET A 491 13.36 0.51 51.28
C MET A 491 14.88 0.74 51.27
N ASP A 492 15.56 0.33 50.20
CA ASP A 492 17.04 0.39 50.10
C ASP A 492 17.54 1.56 49.24
N LYS A 493 16.63 2.30 48.60
CA LYS A 493 16.90 3.42 47.68
C LYS A 493 17.70 3.04 46.42
N LYS A 494 17.80 1.74 46.10
CA LYS A 494 18.53 1.29 44.91
C LYS A 494 17.76 1.59 43.63
N PRO A 495 18.43 2.09 42.58
CA PRO A 495 17.80 2.32 41.28
C PRO A 495 17.44 0.98 40.63
N SER A 496 16.23 0.89 40.10
CA SER A 496 15.67 -0.34 39.54
C SER A 496 15.46 -0.25 38.04
N LEU A 497 15.05 0.91 37.55
CA LEU A 497 14.78 1.14 36.14
C LEU A 497 14.98 2.63 35.82
N ALA A 498 15.81 2.91 34.83
CA ALA A 498 15.93 4.23 34.23
C ALA A 498 14.94 4.37 33.06
N ILE A 499 14.34 5.55 32.91
CA ILE A 499 13.46 5.88 31.79
C ILE A 499 13.85 7.26 31.23
N GLU A 500 14.03 7.33 29.91
CA GLU A 500 14.27 8.57 29.15
C GLU A 500 13.09 8.86 28.23
N VAL A 501 12.75 10.13 28.03
CA VAL A 501 11.70 10.57 27.11
C VAL A 501 12.33 11.24 25.90
N ASP A 502 12.29 10.52 24.78
CA ASP A 502 12.99 10.89 23.56
C ASP A 502 12.12 11.76 22.65
N GLY A 503 12.50 13.04 22.54
CA GLY A 503 11.88 14.03 21.66
C GLY A 503 12.22 13.79 20.18
N TYR A 504 11.22 13.83 19.29
CA TYR A 504 11.42 13.60 17.84
C TYR A 504 12.49 14.50 17.20
N THR A 505 12.60 15.76 17.62
CA THR A 505 13.55 16.73 17.04
C THR A 505 15.03 16.39 17.29
N PHE A 506 15.34 15.53 18.26
CA PHE A 506 16.70 15.30 18.72
C PHE A 506 17.30 13.94 18.31
N HIS A 507 16.51 13.06 17.67
CA HIS A 507 16.90 11.69 17.31
C HIS A 507 17.06 11.49 15.81
N LYS A 508 18.17 11.98 15.25
CA LYS A 508 18.70 11.51 13.96
C LYS A 508 19.90 10.60 14.26
N LYS A 509 19.92 9.38 13.71
CA LYS A 509 20.94 8.30 13.91
C LYS A 509 22.41 8.66 13.56
N SER A 510 22.74 9.94 13.41
CA SER A 510 24.06 10.45 13.03
C SER A 510 24.43 11.76 13.74
N THR A 511 23.79 12.07 14.86
CA THR A 511 24.06 13.28 15.64
C THR A 511 24.98 12.99 16.82
N ALA A 512 25.69 14.01 17.31
CA ALA A 512 26.43 13.93 18.58
C ALA A 512 25.54 13.47 19.76
N GLN A 513 24.22 13.68 19.67
CA GLN A 513 23.26 13.20 20.65
C GLN A 513 23.16 11.67 20.65
N SER A 514 23.10 11.02 19.47
CA SER A 514 23.05 9.55 19.35
C SER A 514 24.27 8.88 19.99
N GLN A 515 25.47 9.46 19.82
CA GLN A 515 26.70 8.95 20.45
C GLN A 515 26.67 9.09 21.98
N ARG A 516 26.13 10.21 22.48
CA ARG A 516 25.93 10.43 23.92
C ARG A 516 24.92 9.46 24.50
N ASP A 517 23.87 9.17 23.75
CA ASP A 517 22.82 8.22 24.12
C ASP A 517 23.35 6.78 24.20
N GLU A 518 24.16 6.34 23.22
CA GLU A 518 24.87 5.07 23.28
C GLU A 518 25.80 4.99 24.49
N LEU A 519 26.57 6.05 24.75
CA LEU A 519 27.45 6.10 25.92
C LEU A 519 26.66 5.98 27.23
N LYS A 520 25.51 6.66 27.33
CA LYS A 520 24.61 6.57 28.49
C LYS A 520 24.07 5.14 28.66
N ASN A 521 23.69 4.48 27.57
CA ASN A 521 23.21 3.09 27.58
C ASN A 521 24.30 2.13 28.07
N GLU A 522 25.52 2.26 27.55
CA GLU A 522 26.67 1.43 27.95
C GLU A 522 27.03 1.63 29.42
N ILE A 523 27.02 2.87 29.91
CA ILE A 523 27.23 3.17 31.33
C ILE A 523 26.20 2.46 32.19
N LEU A 524 24.89 2.66 31.93
CA LEU A 524 23.83 2.04 32.73
C LEU A 524 23.90 0.50 32.73
N LYS A 525 24.27 -0.08 31.59
CA LYS A 525 24.47 -1.53 31.45
C LYS A 525 25.59 -2.06 32.36
N LYS A 526 26.70 -1.33 32.53
CA LYS A 526 27.79 -1.73 33.46
C LYS A 526 27.36 -1.78 34.93
N TYR A 527 26.34 -1.01 35.30
CA TYR A 527 25.78 -0.99 36.65
C TYR A 527 24.53 -1.85 36.79
N ASN A 528 24.19 -2.67 35.78
CA ASN A 528 22.98 -3.49 35.74
C ASN A 528 21.69 -2.69 36.00
N ILE A 529 21.64 -1.44 35.54
CA ILE A 529 20.43 -0.62 35.60
C ILE A 529 19.75 -0.71 34.23
N PRO A 530 18.60 -1.40 34.11
CA PRO A 530 17.83 -1.43 32.88
C PRO A 530 17.42 -0.01 32.48
N LEU A 531 17.40 0.25 31.17
CA LEU A 531 16.96 1.51 30.59
C LEU A 531 15.83 1.26 29.59
N ILE A 532 14.77 2.07 29.68
CA ILE A 532 13.74 2.20 28.66
C ILE A 532 13.79 3.61 28.08
N ARG A 533 13.61 3.72 26.76
CA ARG A 533 13.45 4.99 26.06
C ARG A 533 12.04 5.11 25.52
N LEU A 534 11.31 6.12 25.94
CA LEU A 534 9.94 6.40 25.51
C LEU A 534 9.96 7.48 24.44
N SER A 535 9.80 7.05 23.18
CA SER A 535 9.76 7.99 22.06
C SER A 535 8.44 8.73 21.99
N THR A 536 8.50 10.05 21.84
CA THR A 536 7.32 10.93 21.64
C THR A 536 6.52 10.69 20.36
N ILE A 537 7.01 9.82 19.47
CA ILE A 537 6.32 9.39 18.24
C ILE A 537 5.91 7.91 18.28
N GLY A 538 6.28 7.19 19.34
CA GLY A 538 5.98 5.77 19.50
C GLY A 538 4.53 5.52 19.92
N SER A 539 4.31 4.35 20.50
CA SER A 539 3.04 3.95 21.09
C SER A 539 3.25 2.95 22.22
N ASP A 540 2.20 2.73 23.01
CA ASP A 540 2.13 1.66 24.00
C ASP A 540 3.08 1.83 25.20
N GLU A 541 3.39 3.08 25.55
CA GLU A 541 4.36 3.43 26.60
C GLU A 541 4.02 2.77 27.94
N LYS A 542 2.72 2.72 28.26
CA LYS A 542 2.21 2.11 29.50
C LYS A 542 2.59 0.62 29.60
N ASN A 543 2.38 -0.15 28.54
CA ASN A 543 2.67 -1.57 28.54
C ASN A 543 4.18 -1.83 28.48
N ILE A 544 4.96 -0.99 27.80
CA ILE A 544 6.43 -1.07 27.80
C ILE A 544 6.96 -0.93 29.24
N ILE A 545 6.52 0.11 29.97
CA ILE A 545 6.94 0.32 31.37
C ILE A 545 6.48 -0.86 32.23
N LYS A 546 5.21 -1.25 32.12
CA LYS A 546 4.64 -2.32 32.95
C LYS A 546 5.33 -3.66 32.71
N SER A 547 5.50 -4.07 31.46
CA SER A 547 6.16 -5.33 31.11
C SER A 547 7.59 -5.38 31.64
N LYS A 548 8.32 -4.25 31.63
CA LYS A 548 9.68 -4.22 32.16
C LYS A 548 9.72 -4.26 33.69
N LEU A 549 8.76 -3.61 34.34
CA LEU A 549 8.62 -3.72 35.80
C LEU A 549 8.20 -5.13 36.21
N ASP A 550 7.28 -5.77 35.49
CA ASP A 550 6.88 -7.16 35.71
C ASP A 550 8.07 -8.13 35.51
N GLU A 551 8.92 -7.92 34.49
CA GLU A 551 10.16 -8.70 34.31
C GLU A 551 11.10 -8.58 35.52
N LEU A 552 11.23 -7.38 36.10
CA LEU A 552 12.15 -7.13 37.21
C LEU A 552 11.60 -7.57 38.59
N TYR A 553 10.27 -7.61 38.75
CA TYR A 553 9.63 -7.75 40.06
C TYR A 553 8.59 -8.88 40.17
N MET A 554 8.12 -9.46 39.06
CA MET A 554 7.21 -10.62 39.06
C MET A 554 7.90 -11.94 38.68
N GLN A 555 9.24 -11.99 38.60
CA GLN A 555 10.00 -13.25 38.58
C GLN A 555 10.30 -13.81 39.99
N MET A 556 9.36 -13.66 40.93
CA MET A 556 9.33 -14.43 42.19
C MET A 556 8.14 -15.36 42.23
#